data_AF-A0A6V8L1A4-F1
#
_entry.id   AF-A0A6V8L1A4-F1
#
_cell.length_a   1.000
_cell.length_b   1.000
_cell.length_c   1.000
_cell.angle_alpha   90.00
_cell.angle_beta   90.00
_cell.angle_gamma   90.00
#
_symmetry.space_group_name_H-M   'P 1'
#
loop_
_entity.id
_entity.type
_entity.pdbx_description
1 polymer ?
#
loop_
_entity_poly.entity_id
_entity_poly.type
_entity_poly.pdbx_seq_one_letter_code
_entity_poly.pdbx_strand_id
1 'polypeptide(L)'
;MRQAAASAMALFVRSRQRQIIWAALLGLSGIALLVAGKGVAGYGQDIMVNLGASLVMVALSFVVFDPIFEDMRRNAVEQHRTLNHDQLVAHIAAARTEVDILETWTGLLEDSHRERFLSALGVALARGVEVRILLLDPESAAAEQRAEELHHTQVPVLIMDNLRHLYHLHRTLDPLTARQLRVRVYDASPSIQLYRWDDKAYISFFPVGVRAYDARQIEAFMSSPLGEFVASRFEELWSDRTTRRMDEFMTLSVTVRLDAADLATSETHFVRLGEDWFVDGSVLLDHLTDHGARRLSLAVDGGRGSVYDMVRLDPHDQSRRATVIALFDAKYGTSHAHTVILRLVPRGGAGPALAH
;
A
#
# COMPACT_ATOMS: atom_id res chain seq x y z
N MET A 1 -16.60 24.76 5.11
CA MET A 1 -15.64 24.58 3.99
C MET A 1 -15.60 25.73 2.99
N ARG A 2 -16.72 26.23 2.42
CA ARG A 2 -16.70 27.32 1.42
C ARG A 2 -16.06 28.65 1.91
N GLN A 3 -16.23 29.00 3.18
CA GLN A 3 -15.63 30.22 3.75
C GLN A 3 -14.11 30.14 3.96
N ALA A 4 -13.56 28.95 4.26
CA ALA A 4 -12.12 28.74 4.42
C ALA A 4 -11.39 28.70 3.06
N ALA A 5 -12.02 28.13 2.03
CA ALA A 5 -11.50 28.15 0.67
C ALA A 5 -11.49 29.58 0.07
N ALA A 6 -12.53 30.38 0.33
CA ALA A 6 -12.59 31.77 -0.13
C ALA A 6 -11.53 32.68 0.51
N SER A 7 -11.19 32.44 1.78
CA SER A 7 -10.18 33.22 2.51
C SER A 7 -8.75 32.83 2.13
N ALA A 8 -8.47 31.55 1.89
CA ALA A 8 -7.18 31.10 1.33
C ALA A 8 -6.96 31.62 -0.10
N MET A 9 -7.99 31.61 -0.95
CA MET A 9 -7.94 32.12 -2.31
C MET A 9 -7.76 33.65 -2.36
N ALA A 10 -8.38 34.39 -1.43
CA ALA A 10 -8.19 35.84 -1.30
C ALA A 10 -6.77 36.23 -0.83
N LEU A 11 -6.15 35.44 0.04
CA LEU A 11 -4.76 35.65 0.48
C LEU A 11 -3.75 35.36 -0.64
N PHE A 12 -4.00 34.31 -1.43
CA PHE A 12 -3.15 33.95 -2.57
C PHE A 12 -3.24 34.99 -3.72
N VAL A 13 -4.43 35.55 -3.97
CA VAL A 13 -4.63 36.62 -4.96
C VAL A 13 -3.98 37.93 -4.52
N ARG A 14 -4.06 38.27 -3.22
CA ARG A 14 -3.42 39.49 -2.66
C ARG A 14 -1.90 39.44 -2.71
N SER A 15 -1.27 38.28 -2.48
CA SER A 15 0.19 38.15 -2.56
C SER A 15 0.69 38.33 -4.00
N ARG A 16 0.01 37.73 -4.98
CA ARG A 16 0.31 37.90 -6.41
C ARG A 16 0.08 39.32 -6.90
N GLN A 17 -1.00 39.99 -6.49
CA GLN A 17 -1.23 41.39 -6.86
C GLN A 17 -0.12 42.30 -6.35
N ARG A 18 0.35 42.12 -5.11
CA ARG A 18 1.48 42.87 -4.57
C ARG A 18 2.76 42.65 -5.38
N GLN A 19 3.07 41.41 -5.76
CA GLN A 19 4.23 41.08 -6.58
C GLN A 19 4.15 41.73 -7.98
N ILE A 20 2.97 41.71 -8.60
CA ILE A 20 2.74 42.34 -9.91
C ILE A 20 2.89 43.87 -9.81
N ILE A 21 2.36 44.50 -8.77
CA ILE A 21 2.50 45.95 -8.55
C ILE A 21 3.96 46.33 -8.33
N TRP A 22 4.70 45.57 -7.52
CA TRP A 22 6.13 45.80 -7.32
C TRP A 22 6.93 45.61 -8.59
N ALA A 23 6.65 44.55 -9.37
CA ALA A 23 7.29 44.31 -10.66
C ALA A 23 7.01 45.43 -11.67
N ALA A 24 5.77 45.93 -11.72
CA ALA A 24 5.38 47.04 -12.57
C ALA A 24 6.05 48.35 -12.16
N LEU A 25 6.13 48.65 -10.85
CA LEU A 25 6.83 49.83 -10.33
C LEU A 25 8.33 49.78 -10.60
N LEU A 26 8.96 48.62 -10.42
CA LEU A 26 10.37 48.39 -10.77
C LEU A 26 10.59 48.57 -12.27
N GLY A 27 9.73 47.98 -13.11
CA GLY A 27 9.79 48.12 -14.56
C GLY A 27 9.65 49.58 -15.02
N LEU A 28 8.65 50.30 -14.49
CA LEU A 28 8.44 51.72 -14.76
C LEU A 28 9.61 52.58 -14.31
N SER A 29 10.17 52.31 -13.13
CA SER A 29 11.34 53.02 -12.62
C SER A 29 12.58 52.76 -13.49
N GLY A 30 12.77 51.51 -13.94
CA GLY A 30 13.82 51.16 -14.89
C GLY A 30 13.69 51.89 -16.23
N ILE A 31 12.47 51.94 -16.79
CA ILE A 31 12.17 52.68 -18.03
C ILE A 31 12.40 54.18 -17.83
N ALA A 32 11.95 54.77 -16.72
CA ALA A 32 12.15 56.18 -16.43
C ALA A 32 13.64 56.55 -16.33
N LEU A 33 14.44 55.71 -15.67
CA LEU A 33 15.89 55.88 -15.61
C LEU A 33 16.55 55.74 -16.99
N LEU A 34 16.13 54.77 -17.80
CA LEU A 34 16.61 54.57 -19.18
C LEU A 34 16.30 55.77 -20.10
N VAL A 35 15.15 56.41 -19.91
CA VAL A 35 14.77 57.62 -20.66
C VAL A 35 15.55 58.84 -20.18
N ALA A 36 15.71 59.01 -18.87
CA ALA A 36 16.41 60.16 -18.29
C ALA A 36 17.90 60.21 -18.65
N GLY A 37 18.58 59.07 -18.81
CA GLY A 37 20.01 59.03 -19.09
C GLY A 37 20.40 59.20 -20.56
N LYS A 38 19.45 59.25 -21.52
CA LYS A 38 19.73 59.36 -22.97
C LYS A 38 20.60 60.56 -23.38
N GLY A 39 20.73 61.58 -22.54
CA GLY A 39 21.54 62.78 -22.80
C GLY A 39 23.00 62.71 -22.32
N VAL A 40 23.41 61.64 -21.63
CA VAL A 40 24.76 61.54 -21.03
C VAL A 40 25.71 60.81 -21.99
N ALA A 41 26.86 61.41 -22.30
CA ALA A 41 27.88 60.77 -23.13
C ALA A 41 28.43 59.50 -22.44
N GLY A 42 28.51 58.37 -23.17
CA GLY A 42 28.95 57.08 -22.62
C GLY A 42 27.83 56.20 -22.03
N TYR A 43 26.62 56.74 -21.87
CA TYR A 43 25.49 56.08 -21.19
C TYR A 43 25.12 54.70 -21.76
N GLY A 44 25.14 54.53 -23.09
CA GLY A 44 24.81 53.25 -23.71
C GLY A 44 25.82 52.14 -23.38
N GLN A 45 27.10 52.49 -23.29
CA GLN A 45 28.17 51.56 -22.93
C GLN A 45 28.09 51.19 -21.44
N ASP A 46 27.86 52.18 -20.57
CA ASP A 46 27.68 51.96 -19.13
C ASP A 46 26.43 51.13 -18.82
N ILE A 47 25.32 51.33 -19.56
CA ILE A 47 24.13 50.48 -19.42
C ILE A 47 24.44 49.06 -19.87
N MET A 48 25.07 48.86 -21.03
CA MET A 48 25.34 47.50 -21.51
C MET A 48 26.20 46.72 -20.51
N VAL A 49 27.21 47.38 -19.94
CA VAL A 49 28.09 46.77 -18.94
C VAL A 49 27.34 46.51 -17.63
N ASN A 50 26.61 47.49 -17.09
CA ASN A 50 25.93 47.32 -15.80
C ASN A 50 24.70 46.41 -15.87
N LEU A 51 23.91 46.52 -16.94
CA LEU A 51 22.73 45.68 -17.16
C LEU A 51 23.15 44.24 -17.50
N GLY A 52 24.19 44.08 -18.33
CA GLY A 52 24.79 42.78 -18.63
C GLY A 52 25.34 42.12 -17.36
N ALA A 53 26.11 42.84 -16.56
CA ALA A 53 26.63 42.34 -15.29
C ALA A 53 25.51 41.98 -14.30
N SER A 54 24.45 42.79 -14.23
CA SER A 54 23.31 42.52 -13.35
C SER A 54 22.52 41.28 -13.79
N LEU A 55 22.27 41.12 -15.10
CA LEU A 55 21.59 39.93 -15.65
C LEU A 55 22.42 38.66 -15.42
N VAL A 56 23.74 38.73 -15.62
CA VAL A 56 24.65 37.62 -15.33
C VAL A 56 24.66 37.30 -13.84
N MET A 57 24.70 38.30 -12.96
CA MET A 57 24.62 38.10 -11.51
C MET A 57 23.30 37.47 -11.06
N VAL A 58 22.17 37.87 -11.64
CA VAL A 58 20.86 37.26 -11.35
C VAL A 58 20.81 35.83 -11.85
N ALA A 59 21.24 35.56 -13.08
CA ALA A 59 21.30 34.21 -13.63
C ALA A 59 22.22 33.30 -12.81
N LEU A 60 23.40 33.80 -12.43
CA LEU A 60 24.35 33.08 -11.57
C LEU A 60 23.77 32.84 -10.16
N SER A 61 23.04 33.82 -9.62
CA SER A 61 22.36 33.69 -8.32
C SER A 61 21.30 32.60 -8.37
N PHE A 62 20.49 32.51 -9.43
CA PHE A 62 19.54 31.39 -9.58
C PHE A 62 20.26 30.05 -9.66
N VAL A 63 21.33 29.94 -10.47
CA VAL A 63 22.12 28.71 -10.58
C VAL A 63 22.75 28.28 -9.24
N VAL A 64 23.13 29.22 -8.39
CA VAL A 64 23.75 28.92 -7.07
C VAL A 64 22.71 28.69 -5.98
N PHE A 65 21.65 29.49 -5.93
CA PHE A 65 20.68 29.44 -4.84
C PHE A 65 19.55 28.42 -5.06
N ASP A 66 19.12 28.15 -6.29
CA ASP A 66 18.07 27.17 -6.54
C ASP A 66 18.44 25.77 -6.00
N PRO A 67 19.66 25.24 -6.22
CA PRO A 67 20.07 23.96 -5.63
C PRO A 67 20.01 23.97 -4.10
N ILE A 68 20.43 25.07 -3.46
CA ILE A 68 20.41 25.21 -1.99
C ILE A 68 18.97 25.24 -1.47
N PHE A 69 18.09 25.99 -2.13
CA PHE A 69 16.67 26.05 -1.76
C PHE A 69 15.97 24.71 -2.00
N GLU A 70 16.34 24.01 -3.06
CA GLU A 70 15.81 22.69 -3.37
C GLU A 70 16.27 21.66 -2.32
N ASP A 71 17.54 21.65 -1.94
CA ASP A 71 18.07 20.83 -0.85
C ASP A 71 17.41 21.15 0.49
N MET A 72 17.21 22.44 0.81
CA MET A 72 16.51 22.82 2.03
C MET A 72 15.05 22.39 2.03
N ARG A 73 14.37 22.44 0.88
CA ARG A 73 12.99 21.94 0.74
C ARG A 73 12.92 20.43 0.83
N ARG A 74 13.86 19.70 0.22
CA ARG A 74 13.95 18.24 0.28
C ARG A 74 14.19 17.76 1.72
N ASN A 75 14.97 18.52 2.49
CA ASN A 75 15.23 18.23 3.90
C ASN A 75 14.18 18.80 4.87
N ALA A 76 13.21 19.58 4.36
CA ALA A 76 12.14 20.11 5.19
C ALA A 76 11.19 18.97 5.60
N VAL A 77 11.08 18.76 6.90
CA VAL A 77 10.15 17.82 7.51
C VAL A 77 8.98 18.60 8.10
N GLU A 78 7.77 18.34 7.62
CA GLU A 78 6.56 18.85 8.26
C GLU A 78 6.03 17.82 9.25
N GLN A 79 5.67 18.25 10.45
CA GLN A 79 5.16 17.36 11.49
C GLN A 79 3.67 17.58 11.69
N HIS A 80 2.91 16.50 11.57
CA HIS A 80 1.48 16.47 11.84
C HIS A 80 1.22 15.69 13.12
N ARG A 81 0.19 16.09 13.89
CA ARG A 81 -0.12 15.44 15.17
C ARG A 81 -0.65 14.02 14.99
N THR A 82 -1.45 13.82 13.96
CA THR A 82 -2.11 12.56 13.59
C THR A 82 -2.22 12.51 12.07
N LEU A 83 -2.57 11.34 11.53
CA LEU A 83 -2.80 11.18 10.09
C LEU A 83 -4.11 11.85 9.66
N ASN A 84 -4.02 12.73 8.66
CA ASN A 84 -5.19 13.27 7.99
C ASN A 84 -5.61 12.34 6.85
N HIS A 85 -6.53 11.42 7.15
CA HIS A 85 -7.00 10.40 6.21
C HIS A 85 -7.58 11.01 4.92
N ASP A 86 -8.34 12.10 5.01
CA ASP A 86 -8.95 12.74 3.84
C ASP A 86 -7.90 13.34 2.91
N GLN A 87 -6.86 13.96 3.48
CA GLN A 87 -5.74 14.50 2.72
C GLN A 87 -4.92 13.39 2.07
N LEU A 88 -4.62 12.31 2.81
CA LEU A 88 -3.90 11.17 2.25
C LEU A 88 -4.67 10.51 1.10
N VAL A 89 -5.98 10.28 1.26
CA VAL A 89 -6.84 9.74 0.19
C VAL A 89 -6.79 10.64 -1.05
N ALA A 90 -6.81 11.97 -0.87
CA ALA A 90 -6.67 12.91 -1.98
C ALA A 90 -5.29 12.84 -2.65
N HIS A 91 -4.21 12.67 -1.89
CA HIS A 91 -2.86 12.46 -2.43
C HIS A 91 -2.76 11.17 -3.24
N ILE A 92 -3.29 10.05 -2.72
CA ILE A 92 -3.33 8.75 -3.41
C ILE A 92 -4.12 8.86 -4.72
N ALA A 93 -5.29 9.50 -4.70
CA ALA A 93 -6.08 9.72 -5.91
C ALA A 93 -5.39 10.65 -6.93
N ALA A 94 -4.43 11.47 -6.51
CA ALA A 94 -3.68 12.40 -7.34
C ALA A 94 -2.33 11.86 -7.81
N ALA A 95 -1.89 10.72 -7.27
CA ALA A 95 -0.61 10.09 -7.60
C ALA A 95 -0.47 9.81 -9.10
N ARG A 96 0.78 9.81 -9.57
CA ARG A 96 1.11 9.69 -11.00
C ARG A 96 2.04 8.54 -11.31
N THR A 97 2.86 8.11 -10.37
CA THR A 97 3.87 7.07 -10.60
C THR A 97 3.68 5.89 -9.67
N GLU A 98 3.63 6.14 -8.36
CA GLU A 98 3.60 5.05 -7.38
C GLU A 98 2.90 5.43 -6.07
N VAL A 99 2.36 4.40 -5.42
CA VAL A 99 1.79 4.46 -4.07
C VAL A 99 2.32 3.26 -3.30
N ASP A 100 3.06 3.52 -2.23
CA ASP A 100 3.57 2.47 -1.32
C ASP A 100 2.92 2.64 0.04
N ILE A 101 2.41 1.54 0.60
CA ILE A 101 1.83 1.49 1.94
C ILE A 101 2.50 0.39 2.71
N LEU A 102 3.14 0.71 3.84
CA LEU A 102 3.63 -0.27 4.82
C LEU A 102 2.99 0.04 6.16
N GLU A 103 2.27 -0.94 6.70
CA GLU A 103 1.52 -0.78 7.94
C GLU A 103 1.24 -2.13 8.62
N THR A 104 0.89 -2.12 9.91
CA THR A 104 0.32 -3.31 10.55
C THR A 104 -1.07 -3.62 9.96
N TRP A 105 -2.01 -2.69 10.08
CA TRP A 105 -3.27 -2.62 9.32
C TRP A 105 -3.61 -1.13 9.11
N THR A 106 -4.23 -0.76 8.00
CA THR A 106 -4.51 0.66 7.72
C THR A 106 -5.90 1.08 8.21
N GLY A 107 -5.95 2.22 8.90
CA GLY A 107 -7.21 2.91 9.23
C GLY A 107 -7.98 3.37 7.98
N LEU A 108 -7.35 3.40 6.82
CA LEU A 108 -7.99 3.75 5.54
C LEU A 108 -9.03 2.72 5.08
N LEU A 109 -8.95 1.47 5.56
CA LEU A 109 -9.91 0.41 5.25
C LEU A 109 -10.97 0.21 6.35
N GLU A 110 -10.96 1.03 7.40
CA GLU A 110 -12.03 1.09 8.39
C GLU A 110 -13.26 1.85 7.83
N ASP A 111 -14.45 1.57 8.37
CA ASP A 111 -15.75 1.92 7.75
C ASP A 111 -15.91 3.39 7.31
N SER A 112 -15.33 4.35 8.05
CA SER A 112 -15.47 5.78 7.75
C SER A 112 -14.66 6.26 6.54
N HIS A 113 -13.63 5.52 6.13
CA HIS A 113 -12.70 5.90 5.06
C HIS A 113 -12.63 4.90 3.91
N ARG A 114 -13.04 3.64 4.15
CA ARG A 114 -12.91 2.52 3.22
C ARG A 114 -13.33 2.82 1.80
N GLU A 115 -14.57 3.26 1.58
CA GLU A 115 -15.10 3.48 0.23
C GLU A 115 -14.31 4.56 -0.52
N ARG A 116 -13.95 5.63 0.18
CA ARG A 116 -13.19 6.74 -0.40
C ARG A 116 -11.76 6.32 -0.73
N PHE A 117 -11.14 5.52 0.13
CA PHE A 117 -9.81 4.98 -0.10
C PHE A 117 -9.79 3.97 -1.27
N LEU A 118 -10.70 2.99 -1.30
CA LEU A 118 -10.80 2.02 -2.39
C LEU A 118 -11.09 2.72 -3.73
N SER A 119 -11.94 3.76 -3.73
CA SER A 119 -12.19 4.60 -4.90
C SER A 119 -10.93 5.34 -5.35
N ALA A 120 -10.17 5.93 -4.42
CA ALA A 120 -8.89 6.58 -4.72
C ALA A 120 -7.85 5.62 -5.31
N LEU A 121 -7.75 4.39 -4.78
CA LEU A 121 -6.92 3.34 -5.36
C LEU A 121 -7.36 3.02 -6.79
N GLY A 122 -8.66 2.84 -7.03
CA GLY A 122 -9.21 2.62 -8.36
C GLY A 122 -8.86 3.75 -9.34
N VAL A 123 -8.91 5.01 -8.91
CA VAL A 123 -8.51 6.17 -9.73
C VAL A 123 -7.01 6.16 -10.05
N ALA A 124 -6.16 5.83 -9.08
CA ALA A 124 -4.71 5.75 -9.30
C ALA A 124 -4.36 4.60 -10.26
N LEU A 125 -4.89 3.40 -10.00
CA LEU A 125 -4.70 2.22 -10.83
C LEU A 125 -5.19 2.43 -12.27
N ALA A 126 -6.33 3.10 -12.47
CA ALA A 126 -6.82 3.43 -13.81
C ALA A 126 -5.89 4.36 -14.61
N ARG A 127 -4.95 5.06 -13.95
CA ARG A 127 -3.90 5.87 -14.61
C ARG A 127 -2.60 5.11 -14.84
N GLY A 128 -2.53 3.85 -14.44
CA GLY A 128 -1.33 3.02 -14.52
C GLY A 128 -0.33 3.23 -13.38
N VAL A 129 -0.77 3.82 -12.26
CA VAL A 129 0.05 3.97 -11.05
C VAL A 129 0.32 2.58 -10.44
N GLU A 130 1.57 2.30 -10.09
CA GLU A 130 1.89 1.08 -9.34
C GLU A 130 1.51 1.26 -7.87
N VAL A 131 0.72 0.33 -7.32
CA VAL A 131 0.28 0.36 -5.92
C VAL A 131 0.85 -0.86 -5.21
N ARG A 132 1.70 -0.63 -4.22
CA ARG A 132 2.31 -1.67 -3.39
C ARG A 132 1.82 -1.52 -1.95
N ILE A 133 1.20 -2.56 -1.42
CA ILE A 133 0.68 -2.57 -0.05
C ILE A 133 1.30 -3.73 0.70
N LEU A 134 1.90 -3.43 1.85
CA LEU A 134 2.59 -4.37 2.70
C LEU A 134 1.93 -4.33 4.08
N LEU A 135 1.23 -5.40 4.43
CA LEU A 135 0.51 -5.55 5.70
C LEU A 135 1.15 -6.63 6.56
N LEU A 136 1.06 -6.49 7.88
CA LEU A 136 1.59 -7.49 8.80
C LEU A 136 0.81 -8.81 8.66
N ASP A 137 1.48 -9.94 8.83
CA ASP A 137 0.83 -11.25 8.85
C ASP A 137 -0.05 -11.40 10.09
N PRO A 138 -1.38 -11.62 9.95
CA PRO A 138 -2.27 -11.77 11.11
C PRO A 138 -1.96 -13.01 11.96
N GLU A 139 -1.24 -13.99 11.41
CA GLU A 139 -0.82 -15.22 12.10
C GLU A 139 0.60 -15.11 12.68
N SER A 140 1.29 -13.96 12.54
CA SER A 140 2.65 -13.75 13.07
C SER A 140 2.69 -13.44 14.56
N ALA A 141 3.80 -13.82 15.20
CA ALA A 141 4.12 -13.40 16.56
C ALA A 141 4.19 -11.86 16.71
N ALA A 142 4.59 -11.16 15.64
CA ALA A 142 4.60 -9.70 15.63
C ALA A 142 3.19 -9.10 15.69
N ALA A 143 2.18 -9.73 15.08
CA ALA A 143 0.79 -9.29 15.16
C ALA A 143 0.22 -9.52 16.58
N GLU A 144 0.57 -10.64 17.21
CA GLU A 144 0.23 -10.92 18.60
C GLU A 144 0.85 -9.88 19.54
N GLN A 145 2.16 -9.65 19.44
CA GLN A 145 2.85 -8.61 20.22
C GLN A 145 2.18 -7.24 20.04
N ARG A 146 1.82 -6.88 18.81
CA ARG A 146 1.18 -5.59 18.55
C ARG A 146 -0.21 -5.50 19.18
N ALA A 147 -0.96 -6.60 19.23
CA ALA A 147 -2.24 -6.66 19.93
C ALA A 147 -2.06 -6.43 21.44
N GLU A 148 -1.02 -7.03 22.04
CA GLU A 148 -0.68 -6.84 23.45
C GLU A 148 -0.30 -5.39 23.76
N GLU A 149 0.53 -4.76 22.91
CA GLU A 149 0.99 -3.38 23.07
C GLU A 149 -0.15 -2.35 23.03
N LEU A 150 -1.21 -2.62 22.26
CA LEU A 150 -2.28 -1.66 22.03
C LEU A 150 -3.45 -1.78 23.00
N HIS A 151 -3.53 -2.89 23.75
CA HIS A 151 -4.61 -3.21 24.69
C HIS A 151 -6.02 -3.15 24.08
N HIS A 152 -6.83 -4.19 24.25
CA HIS A 152 -8.23 -4.24 23.76
C HIS A 152 -8.42 -4.12 22.23
N THR A 153 -7.35 -4.10 21.43
CA THR A 153 -7.42 -4.06 19.96
C THR A 153 -7.15 -5.45 19.41
N GLN A 154 -8.10 -6.00 18.63
CA GLN A 154 -7.94 -7.29 17.97
C GLN A 154 -7.16 -7.13 16.66
N VAL A 155 -5.86 -6.89 16.77
CA VAL A 155 -4.99 -6.58 15.61
C VAL A 155 -5.08 -7.63 14.50
N PRO A 156 -4.98 -8.95 14.76
CA PRO A 156 -5.14 -9.96 13.71
C PRO A 156 -6.46 -9.87 12.93
N VAL A 157 -7.55 -9.53 13.61
CA VAL A 157 -8.87 -9.38 12.97
C VAL A 157 -8.89 -8.17 12.05
N LEU A 158 -8.35 -7.03 12.48
CA LEU A 158 -8.28 -5.81 11.68
C LEU A 158 -7.38 -5.98 10.44
N ILE A 159 -6.26 -6.68 10.59
CA ILE A 159 -5.38 -7.06 9.48
C ILE A 159 -6.16 -7.93 8.48
N MET A 160 -6.85 -8.96 8.96
CA MET A 160 -7.62 -9.86 8.09
C MET A 160 -8.76 -9.14 7.38
N ASP A 161 -9.43 -8.19 8.04
CA ASP A 161 -10.46 -7.34 7.41
C ASP A 161 -9.88 -6.48 6.28
N ASN A 162 -8.69 -5.90 6.50
CA ASN A 162 -7.98 -5.15 5.46
C ASN A 162 -7.66 -6.05 4.25
N LEU A 163 -7.13 -7.26 4.50
CA LEU A 163 -6.81 -8.22 3.44
C LEU A 163 -8.04 -8.66 2.67
N ARG A 164 -9.20 -8.88 3.32
CA ARG A 164 -10.46 -9.21 2.63
C ARG A 164 -10.89 -8.10 1.67
N HIS A 165 -10.83 -6.84 2.11
CA HIS A 165 -11.19 -5.70 1.25
C HIS A 165 -10.25 -5.56 0.05
N LEU A 166 -8.95 -5.71 0.26
CA LEU A 166 -7.96 -5.66 -0.81
C LEU A 166 -8.06 -6.86 -1.77
N TYR A 167 -8.32 -8.05 -1.25
CA TYR A 167 -8.55 -9.25 -2.05
C TYR A 167 -9.81 -9.11 -2.91
N HIS A 168 -10.90 -8.60 -2.34
CA HIS A 168 -12.12 -8.31 -3.09
C HIS A 168 -11.88 -7.26 -4.19
N LEU A 169 -11.16 -6.17 -3.88
CA LEU A 169 -10.78 -5.18 -4.88
C LEU A 169 -9.98 -5.85 -6.01
N HIS A 170 -8.90 -6.58 -5.70
CA HIS A 170 -8.06 -7.24 -6.68
C HIS A 170 -8.85 -8.18 -7.60
N ARG A 171 -9.85 -8.90 -7.09
CA ARG A 171 -10.72 -9.81 -7.86
C ARG A 171 -11.73 -9.10 -8.76
N THR A 172 -12.02 -7.82 -8.53
CA THR A 172 -12.95 -7.03 -9.36
C THR A 172 -12.24 -6.19 -10.43
N LEU A 173 -10.91 -6.05 -10.34
CA LEU A 173 -10.09 -5.39 -11.35
C LEU A 173 -9.94 -6.27 -12.61
N ASP A 174 -9.77 -5.61 -13.76
CA ASP A 174 -9.36 -6.30 -14.98
C ASP A 174 -7.90 -6.81 -14.87
N PRO A 175 -7.49 -7.81 -15.66
CA PRO A 175 -6.17 -8.43 -15.51
C PRO A 175 -4.96 -7.51 -15.67
N LEU A 176 -5.08 -6.40 -16.43
CA LEU A 176 -3.98 -5.45 -16.60
C LEU A 176 -3.84 -4.57 -15.36
N THR A 177 -4.96 -4.04 -14.87
CA THR A 177 -5.01 -3.22 -13.67
C THR A 177 -4.66 -4.03 -12.41
N ALA A 178 -5.10 -5.29 -12.32
CA ALA A 178 -4.77 -6.18 -11.21
C ALA A 178 -3.25 -6.36 -11.04
N ARG A 179 -2.46 -6.37 -12.13
CA ARG A 179 -0.99 -6.48 -12.07
C ARG A 179 -0.29 -5.26 -11.45
N GLN A 180 -0.96 -4.12 -11.42
CA GLN A 180 -0.47 -2.87 -10.84
C GLN A 180 -0.76 -2.80 -9.34
N LEU A 181 -1.77 -3.53 -8.84
CA LEU A 181 -2.05 -3.67 -7.42
C LEU A 181 -1.32 -4.89 -6.85
N ARG A 182 -0.25 -4.64 -6.10
CA ARG A 182 0.53 -5.69 -5.45
C ARG A 182 0.33 -5.59 -3.95
N VAL A 183 -0.25 -6.64 -3.37
CA VAL A 183 -0.44 -6.73 -1.92
C VAL A 183 0.38 -7.90 -1.40
N ARG A 184 1.14 -7.65 -0.34
CA ARG A 184 1.99 -8.64 0.32
C ARG A 184 1.77 -8.61 1.82
N VAL A 185 2.06 -9.74 2.45
CA VAL A 185 1.90 -9.99 3.87
C VAL A 185 3.28 -10.34 4.44
N TYR A 186 3.80 -9.54 5.37
CA TYR A 186 5.14 -9.72 5.93
C TYR A 186 5.11 -10.26 7.36
N ASP A 187 6.08 -11.10 7.71
CA ASP A 187 6.25 -11.68 9.05
C ASP A 187 7.53 -11.14 9.70
N ALA A 188 7.46 -9.88 10.16
CA ALA A 188 8.55 -9.23 10.89
C ALA A 188 8.00 -8.16 11.84
N SER A 189 8.78 -7.82 12.89
CA SER A 189 8.38 -6.76 13.82
C SER A 189 8.26 -5.41 13.10
N PRO A 190 7.10 -4.73 13.18
CA PRO A 190 6.88 -3.46 12.52
C PRO A 190 7.70 -2.35 13.20
N SER A 191 8.55 -1.64 12.44
CA SER A 191 9.34 -0.51 12.98
C SER A 191 8.85 0.86 12.51
N ILE A 192 8.29 0.92 11.30
CA ILE A 192 7.87 2.16 10.64
C ILE A 192 6.55 1.97 9.88
N GLN A 193 5.68 2.98 9.95
CA GLN A 193 4.54 3.19 9.09
C GLN A 193 4.98 4.05 7.91
N LEU A 194 4.53 3.70 6.70
CA LEU A 194 4.76 4.47 5.49
C LEU A 194 3.45 4.58 4.68
N TYR A 195 3.11 5.81 4.29
CA TYR A 195 2.18 6.09 3.21
C TYR A 195 2.86 7.00 2.20
N ARG A 196 3.34 6.43 1.10
CA ARG A 196 4.02 7.15 0.02
C ARG A 196 3.05 7.47 -1.11
N TRP A 197 3.19 8.67 -1.67
CA TRP A 197 2.63 9.04 -2.96
C TRP A 197 3.72 9.75 -3.77
N ASP A 198 4.10 9.16 -4.90
CA ASP A 198 5.17 9.66 -5.77
C ASP A 198 6.49 9.96 -5.00
N ASP A 199 6.88 11.23 -4.89
CA ASP A 199 8.13 11.71 -4.27
C ASP A 199 8.00 12.07 -2.79
N LYS A 200 6.81 11.92 -2.20
CA LYS A 200 6.52 12.29 -0.81
C LYS A 200 5.91 11.14 -0.03
N ALA A 201 6.01 11.23 1.30
CA ALA A 201 5.38 10.28 2.18
C ALA A 201 4.99 10.86 3.54
N TYR A 202 3.99 10.23 4.16
CA TYR A 202 3.81 10.25 5.60
C TYR A 202 4.53 9.06 6.23
N ILE A 203 5.33 9.36 7.25
CA ILE A 203 6.15 8.41 7.99
C ILE A 203 5.78 8.52 9.46
N SER A 204 5.58 7.39 10.12
CA SER A 204 5.42 7.31 11.57
C SER A 204 6.17 6.10 12.11
N PHE A 205 6.36 6.06 13.42
CA PHE A 205 6.91 4.91 14.13
C PHE A 205 5.77 4.22 14.86
N PHE A 206 5.96 2.97 15.31
CA PHE A 206 4.96 2.27 16.09
C PHE A 206 5.17 2.51 17.59
N PRO A 207 4.50 3.50 18.22
CA PRO A 207 4.57 3.67 19.67
C PRO A 207 3.81 2.54 20.39
N VAL A 208 4.22 2.26 21.62
CA VAL A 208 3.47 1.39 22.54
C VAL A 208 2.15 2.08 22.93
N GLY A 209 1.04 1.34 22.95
CA GLY A 209 -0.25 1.83 23.42
C GLY A 209 -0.99 2.79 22.48
N VAL A 210 -0.44 3.13 21.30
CA VAL A 210 -1.07 4.07 20.36
C VAL A 210 -1.00 3.53 18.93
N ARG A 211 -2.10 3.66 18.18
CA ARG A 211 -2.18 3.30 16.75
C ARG A 211 -1.23 4.20 15.95
N ALA A 212 -0.57 3.66 14.93
CA ALA A 212 0.44 4.43 14.21
C ALA A 212 -0.14 5.68 13.53
N TYR A 213 -1.37 5.60 13.00
CA TYR A 213 -2.08 6.73 12.39
C TYR A 213 -2.60 7.77 13.40
N ASP A 214 -2.70 7.42 14.68
CA ASP A 214 -2.99 8.36 15.78
C ASP A 214 -1.72 8.97 16.38
N ALA A 215 -0.55 8.48 15.97
CA ALA A 215 0.74 9.01 16.37
C ALA A 215 1.18 10.16 15.45
N ARG A 216 2.26 10.82 15.87
CA ARG A 216 2.87 11.93 15.11
C ARG A 216 3.32 11.44 13.74
N GLN A 217 2.89 12.14 12.70
CA GLN A 217 3.29 11.87 11.32
C GLN A 217 4.36 12.87 10.87
N ILE A 218 5.34 12.37 10.15
CA ILE A 218 6.39 13.14 9.49
C ILE A 218 6.09 13.12 8.00
N GLU A 219 5.80 14.29 7.42
CA GLU A 219 5.80 14.45 5.97
C GLU A 219 7.21 14.78 5.49
N ALA A 220 7.72 13.98 4.57
CA ALA A 220 9.06 14.14 4.03
C ALA A 220 9.10 13.77 2.54
N PHE A 221 10.10 14.29 1.84
CA PHE A 221 10.46 13.81 0.51
C PHE A 221 11.19 12.48 0.59
N MET A 222 10.92 11.58 -0.35
CA MET A 222 11.58 10.29 -0.44
C MET A 222 13.05 10.39 -0.82
N SER A 223 13.47 11.52 -1.40
CA SER A 223 14.87 11.85 -1.66
C SER A 223 15.61 12.44 -0.46
N SER A 224 14.97 12.57 0.70
CA SER A 224 15.64 13.00 1.93
C SER A 224 16.34 11.81 2.60
N PRO A 225 17.34 12.01 3.47
CA PRO A 225 17.98 10.89 4.19
C PRO A 225 17.00 10.01 4.98
N LEU A 226 15.93 10.61 5.54
CA LEU A 226 14.87 9.87 6.22
C LEU A 226 14.03 9.07 5.21
N GLY A 227 13.67 9.70 4.09
CA GLY A 227 12.93 9.06 3.00
C GLY A 227 13.69 7.86 2.41
N GLU A 228 14.99 8.01 2.16
CA GLU A 228 15.87 6.93 1.68
C GLU A 228 15.95 5.77 2.67
N PHE A 229 16.12 6.07 3.97
CA PHE A 229 16.11 5.06 5.02
C PHE A 229 14.79 4.27 5.02
N VAL A 230 13.65 4.97 4.99
CA VAL A 230 12.32 4.35 5.01
C VAL A 230 12.04 3.55 3.73
N ALA A 231 12.42 4.06 2.56
CA ALA A 231 12.34 3.34 1.30
C ALA A 231 13.17 2.05 1.35
N SER A 232 14.39 2.10 1.86
CA SER A 232 15.24 0.92 2.03
C SER A 232 14.59 -0.13 2.93
N ARG A 233 13.96 0.29 4.04
CA ARG A 233 13.23 -0.62 4.94
C ARG A 233 12.00 -1.23 4.28
N PHE A 234 11.28 -0.45 3.45
CA PHE A 234 10.17 -0.97 2.65
C PHE A 234 10.66 -2.06 1.69
N GLU A 235 11.70 -1.79 0.90
CA GLU A 235 12.24 -2.76 -0.08
C GLU A 235 12.80 -4.01 0.58
N GLU A 236 13.45 -3.89 1.74
CA GLU A 236 13.93 -5.03 2.53
C GLU A 236 12.77 -5.96 2.92
N LEU A 237 11.71 -5.42 3.53
CA LEU A 237 10.54 -6.22 3.92
C LEU A 237 9.79 -6.73 2.69
N TRP A 238 9.68 -5.90 1.65
CA TRP A 238 8.99 -6.27 0.40
C TRP A 238 9.64 -7.48 -0.26
N SER A 239 10.97 -7.55 -0.25
CA SER A 239 11.76 -8.61 -0.88
C SER A 239 12.16 -9.75 0.06
N ASP A 240 11.77 -9.69 1.34
CA ASP A 240 12.05 -10.77 2.29
C ASP A 240 11.41 -12.08 1.83
N ARG A 241 12.12 -13.18 2.07
CA ARG A 241 11.68 -14.54 1.71
C ARG A 241 10.46 -15.01 2.48
N THR A 242 10.19 -14.46 3.67
CA THR A 242 9.00 -14.77 4.48
C THR A 242 7.81 -13.92 4.09
N THR A 243 8.01 -12.87 3.29
CA THR A 243 6.94 -12.02 2.80
C THR A 243 6.19 -12.72 1.67
N ARG A 244 4.91 -13.00 1.91
CA ARG A 244 4.04 -13.74 0.99
C ARG A 244 3.19 -12.81 0.16
N ARG A 245 2.83 -13.22 -1.06
CA ARG A 245 1.85 -12.47 -1.84
C ARG A 245 0.44 -12.69 -1.27
N MET A 246 -0.44 -11.70 -1.38
CA MET A 246 -1.80 -11.80 -0.85
C MET A 246 -2.57 -12.97 -1.47
N ASP A 247 -2.39 -13.27 -2.77
CA ASP A 247 -2.99 -14.42 -3.44
C ASP A 247 -2.51 -15.75 -2.83
N GLU A 248 -1.22 -15.89 -2.53
CA GLU A 248 -0.64 -17.06 -1.85
C GLU A 248 -1.13 -17.19 -0.40
N PHE A 249 -1.39 -16.07 0.27
CA PHE A 249 -1.95 -16.05 1.62
C PHE A 249 -3.45 -16.43 1.62
N MET A 250 -4.21 -15.93 0.65
CA MET A 250 -5.67 -16.07 0.58
C MET A 250 -6.10 -17.36 -0.13
N THR A 251 -5.30 -17.92 -1.02
CA THR A 251 -5.68 -19.08 -1.84
C THR A 251 -4.57 -20.11 -1.93
N LEU A 252 -4.96 -21.34 -2.23
CA LEU A 252 -4.07 -22.46 -2.48
C LEU A 252 -4.22 -22.89 -3.94
N SER A 253 -3.13 -22.96 -4.69
CA SER A 253 -3.12 -23.56 -6.02
C SER A 253 -3.10 -25.09 -5.88
N VAL A 254 -4.15 -25.73 -6.37
CA VAL A 254 -4.33 -27.19 -6.30
C VAL A 254 -4.48 -27.76 -7.71
N THR A 255 -3.76 -28.85 -7.97
CA THR A 255 -3.88 -29.63 -9.20
C THR A 255 -4.52 -30.97 -8.89
N VAL A 256 -5.69 -31.22 -9.50
CA VAL A 256 -6.45 -32.46 -9.36
C VAL A 256 -5.80 -33.54 -10.20
N ARG A 257 -5.49 -34.68 -9.59
CA ARG A 257 -4.86 -35.84 -10.24
C ARG A 257 -5.74 -37.08 -10.18
N LEU A 258 -5.88 -37.77 -11.30
CA LEU A 258 -6.48 -39.10 -11.40
C LEU A 258 -5.41 -40.12 -11.77
N ASP A 259 -5.13 -41.08 -10.90
CA ASP A 259 -4.15 -42.14 -11.15
C ASP A 259 -2.78 -41.60 -11.67
N ALA A 260 -2.33 -40.48 -11.10
CA ALA A 260 -1.12 -39.71 -11.44
C ALA A 260 -1.18 -38.82 -12.70
N ALA A 261 -2.29 -38.78 -13.44
CA ALA A 261 -2.49 -37.82 -14.52
C ALA A 261 -3.11 -36.51 -14.00
N ASP A 262 -2.53 -35.36 -14.36
CA ASP A 262 -3.08 -34.04 -14.07
C ASP A 262 -4.36 -33.82 -14.89
N LEU A 263 -5.46 -33.50 -14.21
CA LEU A 263 -6.76 -33.22 -14.84
C LEU A 263 -6.98 -31.72 -15.00
N ALA A 264 -6.81 -30.96 -13.91
CA ALA A 264 -7.07 -29.53 -13.87
C ALA A 264 -6.31 -28.87 -12.72
N THR A 265 -5.92 -27.61 -12.90
CA THR A 265 -5.36 -26.75 -11.86
C THR A 265 -6.35 -25.65 -11.54
N SER A 266 -6.54 -25.36 -10.26
CA SER A 266 -7.48 -24.35 -9.77
C SER A 266 -7.00 -23.73 -8.47
N GLU A 267 -7.41 -22.50 -8.21
CA GLU A 267 -7.20 -21.85 -6.91
C GLU A 267 -8.40 -22.15 -6.00
N THR A 268 -8.12 -22.52 -4.75
CA THR A 268 -9.15 -22.77 -3.74
C THR A 268 -8.88 -21.97 -2.47
N HIS A 269 -9.94 -21.57 -1.79
CA HIS A 269 -9.86 -21.08 -0.42
C HIS A 269 -9.40 -22.20 0.52
N PHE A 270 -8.66 -21.83 1.57
CA PHE A 270 -8.12 -22.76 2.54
C PHE A 270 -7.97 -22.13 3.94
N VAL A 271 -8.02 -22.98 4.97
CA VAL A 271 -7.70 -22.63 6.35
C VAL A 271 -6.90 -23.74 7.02
N ARG A 272 -6.21 -23.39 8.12
CA ARG A 272 -5.44 -24.33 8.94
C ARG A 272 -6.07 -24.48 10.31
N LEU A 273 -6.06 -25.70 10.83
CA LEU A 273 -6.39 -25.99 12.23
C LEU A 273 -5.33 -26.94 12.79
N GLY A 274 -4.34 -26.37 13.47
CA GLY A 274 -3.11 -27.08 13.83
C GLY A 274 -2.30 -27.45 12.60
N GLU A 275 -1.97 -28.73 12.46
CA GLU A 275 -1.24 -29.29 11.31
C GLU A 275 -2.15 -29.65 10.13
N ASP A 276 -3.47 -29.66 10.34
CA ASP A 276 -4.42 -30.07 9.31
C ASP A 276 -4.80 -28.88 8.40
N TRP A 277 -4.84 -29.16 7.09
CA TRP A 277 -5.25 -28.22 6.06
C TRP A 277 -6.66 -28.55 5.58
N PHE A 278 -7.49 -27.52 5.47
CA PHE A 278 -8.86 -27.62 4.99
C PHE A 278 -9.03 -26.73 3.78
N VAL A 279 -9.65 -27.25 2.72
CA VAL A 279 -9.92 -26.52 1.48
C VAL A 279 -11.41 -26.49 1.18
N ASP A 280 -11.84 -25.44 0.49
CA ASP A 280 -13.17 -25.39 -0.12
C ASP A 280 -13.23 -26.30 -1.36
N GLY A 281 -13.90 -27.45 -1.20
CA GLY A 281 -14.10 -28.42 -2.27
C GLY A 281 -15.13 -28.01 -3.31
N SER A 282 -15.72 -26.82 -3.24
CA SER A 282 -16.68 -26.33 -4.24
C SER A 282 -16.10 -26.37 -5.66
N VAL A 283 -14.84 -25.94 -5.82
CA VAL A 283 -14.13 -25.97 -7.12
C VAL A 283 -13.76 -27.37 -7.59
N LEU A 284 -13.86 -28.37 -6.71
CA LEU A 284 -13.50 -29.77 -6.97
C LEU A 284 -14.73 -30.66 -7.20
N LEU A 285 -15.94 -30.11 -7.04
CA LEU A 285 -17.17 -30.90 -6.98
C LEU A 285 -17.45 -31.67 -8.26
N ASP A 286 -17.21 -31.07 -9.43
CA ASP A 286 -17.40 -31.71 -10.72
C ASP A 286 -16.49 -32.94 -10.86
N HIS A 287 -15.19 -32.79 -10.56
CA HIS A 287 -14.24 -33.90 -10.58
C HIS A 287 -14.61 -34.99 -9.56
N LEU A 288 -15.01 -34.60 -8.35
CA LEU A 288 -15.43 -35.55 -7.30
C LEU A 288 -16.67 -36.35 -7.73
N THR A 289 -17.58 -35.74 -8.47
CA THR A 289 -18.81 -36.37 -8.99
C THR A 289 -18.48 -37.34 -10.13
N ASP A 290 -17.60 -36.96 -11.05
CA ASP A 290 -17.28 -37.73 -12.25
C ASP A 290 -16.35 -38.94 -11.99
N HIS A 291 -15.44 -38.83 -11.02
CA HIS A 291 -14.38 -39.81 -10.82
C HIS A 291 -14.39 -40.48 -9.44
N GLY A 292 -15.13 -39.91 -8.48
CA GLY A 292 -15.17 -40.35 -7.10
C GLY A 292 -13.94 -39.97 -6.29
N ALA A 293 -14.14 -39.62 -5.02
CA ALA A 293 -13.08 -39.09 -4.14
C ALA A 293 -11.89 -40.05 -3.91
N ARG A 294 -12.08 -41.37 -4.02
CA ARG A 294 -11.02 -42.37 -3.74
C ARG A 294 -9.92 -42.45 -4.79
N ARG A 295 -10.22 -42.05 -6.03
CA ARG A 295 -9.27 -42.11 -7.15
C ARG A 295 -8.56 -40.79 -7.40
N LEU A 296 -9.08 -39.71 -6.80
CA LEU A 296 -8.54 -38.38 -6.93
C LEU A 296 -7.53 -38.10 -5.82
N SER A 297 -6.50 -37.37 -6.19
CA SER A 297 -5.52 -36.79 -5.27
C SER A 297 -5.27 -35.34 -5.65
N LEU A 298 -4.81 -34.53 -4.69
CA LEU A 298 -4.47 -33.14 -4.94
C LEU A 298 -2.96 -32.97 -4.82
N ALA A 299 -2.34 -32.44 -5.86
CA ALA A 299 -1.01 -31.85 -5.76
C ALA A 299 -1.17 -30.38 -5.38
N VAL A 300 -0.48 -29.95 -4.33
CA VAL A 300 -0.51 -28.57 -3.84
C VAL A 300 0.78 -27.86 -4.23
N ASP A 301 0.67 -26.77 -5.00
CA ASP A 301 1.81 -25.91 -5.27
C ASP A 301 2.20 -25.12 -4.01
N GLY A 302 3.51 -25.00 -3.76
CA GLY A 302 4.07 -24.52 -2.48
C GLY A 302 4.46 -25.64 -1.52
N GLY A 303 3.96 -26.85 -1.75
CA GLY A 303 4.25 -28.03 -0.94
C GLY A 303 5.29 -28.99 -1.50
N ARG A 304 6.38 -28.54 -2.13
CA ARG A 304 7.38 -29.46 -2.76
C ARG A 304 6.77 -30.56 -3.66
N GLY A 305 5.59 -30.34 -4.26
CA GLY A 305 4.88 -31.38 -5.03
C GLY A 305 4.26 -32.50 -4.18
N SER A 306 3.96 -32.23 -2.91
CA SER A 306 3.27 -33.15 -2.01
C SER A 306 1.88 -33.46 -2.54
N VAL A 307 1.58 -34.74 -2.61
CA VAL A 307 0.29 -35.26 -3.04
C VAL A 307 -0.53 -35.60 -1.80
N TYR A 308 -1.77 -35.12 -1.78
CA TYR A 308 -2.71 -35.28 -0.67
C TYR A 308 -3.90 -36.12 -1.13
N ASP A 309 -4.32 -37.04 -0.26
CA ASP A 309 -5.64 -37.62 -0.33
C ASP A 309 -6.66 -36.65 0.28
N MET A 310 -7.87 -36.63 -0.27
CA MET A 310 -8.95 -35.78 0.20
C MET A 310 -9.89 -36.57 1.09
N VAL A 311 -10.09 -36.11 2.32
CA VAL A 311 -11.08 -36.68 3.23
C VAL A 311 -12.14 -35.63 3.50
N ARG A 312 -13.39 -35.93 3.13
CA ARG A 312 -14.52 -35.07 3.49
C ARG A 312 -14.58 -34.93 5.01
N LEU A 313 -14.69 -33.70 5.49
CA LEU A 313 -14.86 -33.45 6.91
C LEU A 313 -16.15 -34.14 7.40
N ASP A 314 -16.03 -34.99 8.40
CA ASP A 314 -17.13 -35.82 8.92
C ASP A 314 -18.33 -34.92 9.31
N PRO A 315 -19.50 -35.08 8.69
CA PRO A 315 -20.70 -34.33 9.08
C PRO A 315 -21.14 -34.57 10.53
N HIS A 316 -20.73 -35.70 11.13
CA HIS A 316 -21.09 -36.06 12.50
C HIS A 316 -20.17 -35.43 13.56
N ASP A 317 -18.96 -34.98 13.19
CA ASP A 317 -18.10 -34.18 14.07
C ASP A 317 -18.48 -32.70 13.99
N GLN A 318 -19.63 -32.37 14.58
CA GLN A 318 -20.22 -31.03 14.53
C GLN A 318 -19.31 -29.97 15.14
N SER A 319 -18.57 -30.31 16.21
CA SER A 319 -17.67 -29.37 16.89
C SER A 319 -16.53 -28.95 15.98
N ARG A 320 -15.81 -29.93 15.42
CA ARG A 320 -14.70 -29.65 14.51
C ARG A 320 -15.17 -28.95 13.24
N ARG A 321 -16.30 -29.36 12.69
CA ARG A 321 -16.92 -28.71 11.53
C ARG A 321 -17.24 -27.25 11.81
N ALA A 322 -17.85 -26.93 12.95
CA ALA A 322 -18.16 -25.56 13.34
C ALA A 322 -16.89 -24.71 13.47
N THR A 323 -15.82 -25.25 14.07
CA THR A 323 -14.53 -24.55 14.17
C THR A 323 -13.94 -24.25 12.80
N VAL A 324 -13.91 -25.22 11.89
CA VAL A 324 -13.34 -25.01 10.55
C VAL A 324 -14.17 -24.00 9.74
N ILE A 325 -15.51 -24.06 9.82
CA ILE A 325 -16.38 -23.06 9.19
C ILE A 325 -16.10 -21.67 9.78
N ALA A 326 -15.97 -21.55 11.11
CA ALA A 326 -15.66 -20.29 11.75
C ALA A 326 -14.31 -19.71 11.29
N LEU A 327 -13.30 -20.56 11.04
CA LEU A 327 -12.02 -20.13 10.47
C LEU A 327 -12.17 -19.63 9.03
N PHE A 328 -12.96 -20.32 8.19
CA PHE A 328 -13.24 -19.85 6.83
C PHE A 328 -13.98 -18.50 6.87
N ASP A 329 -15.04 -18.41 7.68
CA ASP A 329 -15.82 -17.20 7.84
C ASP A 329 -14.94 -16.05 8.39
N ALA A 330 -14.01 -16.34 9.31
CA ALA A 330 -13.04 -15.40 9.86
C ALA A 330 -11.92 -15.00 8.89
N LYS A 331 -11.59 -15.80 7.88
CA LYS A 331 -10.58 -15.47 6.86
C LYS A 331 -11.17 -14.79 5.63
N TYR A 332 -12.39 -15.16 5.23
CA TYR A 332 -12.99 -14.76 3.94
C TYR A 332 -14.23 -13.88 4.07
N GLY A 333 -14.90 -13.86 5.23
CA GLY A 333 -16.03 -12.96 5.52
C GLY A 333 -17.35 -13.38 4.87
N THR A 334 -17.35 -14.45 4.07
CA THR A 334 -18.56 -15.07 3.51
C THR A 334 -18.91 -16.32 4.30
N SER A 335 -20.20 -16.61 4.48
CA SER A 335 -20.62 -17.82 5.19
C SER A 335 -20.33 -19.08 4.36
N HIS A 336 -19.51 -19.97 4.92
CA HIS A 336 -19.16 -21.28 4.36
C HIS A 336 -20.03 -22.41 4.94
N ALA A 337 -21.21 -22.09 5.49
CA ALA A 337 -22.08 -23.07 6.13
C ALA A 337 -22.49 -24.24 5.20
N HIS A 338 -22.59 -23.97 3.89
CA HIS A 338 -23.06 -24.92 2.88
C HIS A 338 -21.97 -25.46 1.94
N THR A 339 -20.70 -25.05 2.11
CA THR A 339 -19.62 -25.53 1.25
C THR A 339 -19.15 -26.93 1.63
N VAL A 340 -18.61 -27.64 0.64
CA VAL A 340 -18.01 -28.96 0.82
C VAL A 340 -16.59 -28.77 1.32
N ILE A 341 -16.37 -28.91 2.61
CA ILE A 341 -15.02 -28.78 3.18
C ILE A 341 -14.29 -30.12 3.12
N LEU A 342 -13.08 -30.10 2.56
CA LEU A 342 -12.20 -31.26 2.45
C LEU A 342 -10.97 -31.05 3.31
N ARG A 343 -10.59 -32.07 4.09
CA ARG A 343 -9.30 -32.15 4.78
C ARG A 343 -8.27 -32.78 3.86
N LEU A 344 -7.11 -32.16 3.76
CA LEU A 344 -5.96 -32.70 3.03
C LEU A 344 -5.16 -33.64 3.94
N VAL A 345 -4.92 -34.86 3.48
CA VAL A 345 -4.13 -35.87 4.21
C VAL A 345 -2.91 -36.27 3.36
N PRO A 346 -1.67 -36.10 3.82
CA PRO A 346 -0.48 -36.44 3.03
C PRO A 346 -0.48 -37.92 2.59
N ARG A 347 -0.30 -38.17 1.30
CA ARG A 347 -0.22 -39.51 0.73
C ARG A 347 1.24 -40.01 0.84
N GLY A 348 1.51 -40.91 1.79
CA GLY A 348 2.84 -41.57 1.90
C GLY A 348 3.56 -41.53 3.26
N GLY A 349 2.93 -41.11 4.35
CA GLY A 349 3.43 -41.35 5.72
C GLY A 349 4.67 -40.57 6.19
N ALA A 350 5.42 -39.92 5.30
CA ALA A 350 6.45 -38.95 5.66
C ALA A 350 5.93 -37.55 5.31
N GLY A 351 5.47 -36.80 6.31
CA GLY A 351 5.03 -35.42 6.11
C GLY A 351 6.25 -34.50 5.99
N PRO A 352 6.48 -33.83 4.86
CA PRO A 352 6.96 -32.47 4.93
C PRO A 352 5.75 -31.59 5.26
N ALA A 353 5.85 -30.82 6.35
CA ALA A 353 5.00 -29.66 6.53
C ALA A 353 5.13 -28.76 5.29
N LEU A 354 4.00 -28.23 4.80
CA LEU A 354 4.04 -27.15 3.81
C LEU A 354 4.95 -26.06 4.39
N ALA A 355 6.05 -25.75 3.69
CA ALA A 355 7.02 -24.78 4.18
C ALA A 355 6.37 -23.38 4.17
N HIS A 356 6.59 -22.66 5.28
CA HIS A 356 6.07 -21.33 5.55
C HIS A 356 6.55 -20.28 4.54
#